data_AF-A0AAW9ZWG5-F1
#
_entry.id   AF-A0AAW9ZWG5-F1
#
_cell.length_a   1.000
_cell.length_b   1.000
_cell.length_c   1.000
_cell.angle_alpha   90.00
_cell.angle_beta   90.00
_cell.angle_gamma   90.00
#
_symmetry.space_group_name_H-M   'P 1'
#
loop_
_entity.id
_entity.type
_entity.pdbx_description
1 polymer ?
#
loop_
_entity_poly.entity_id
_entity_poly.type
_entity_poly.pdbx_seq_one_letter_code
_entity_poly.pdbx_strand_id
1 'polypeptide(L)'
;MLDEIYASQKPFRFQQVDVSSIVSNYIPLGTAKATVLEMVGKSPTSKIVEDTAGKLVIRDNKGQAMLDPDARSIVMTFSLNSSGKVTHVYAVYIKNQ
;
A
#
# COMPACT_ATOMS: atom_id res chain seq x y z
N MET A 1 -8.20 -2.92 -6.00
CA MET A 1 -7.32 -3.01 -4.81
C MET A 1 -7.48 -1.82 -3.87
N LEU A 2 -6.94 -0.62 -4.16
CA LEU A 2 -6.96 0.50 -3.20
C LEU A 2 -8.38 0.91 -2.76
N ASP A 3 -9.33 1.03 -3.71
CA ASP A 3 -10.73 1.34 -3.37
C ASP A 3 -11.38 0.29 -2.47
N GLU A 4 -11.04 -0.99 -2.62
CA GLU A 4 -11.52 -2.07 -1.77
C GLU A 4 -10.99 -1.92 -0.34
N ILE A 5 -9.71 -1.58 -0.19
CA ILE A 5 -9.12 -1.29 1.12
C ILE A 5 -9.79 -0.07 1.75
N TYR A 6 -10.06 1.01 1.00
CA TYR A 6 -10.74 2.18 1.52
C TYR A 6 -12.22 1.92 1.88
N ALA A 7 -12.87 0.98 1.20
CA ALA A 7 -14.23 0.52 1.50
C ALA A 7 -14.29 -0.50 2.65
N SER A 8 -13.15 -1.08 3.04
CA SER A 8 -13.04 -2.04 4.15
C SER A 8 -13.18 -1.37 5.53
N GLN A 9 -12.84 -2.10 6.60
CA GLN A 9 -12.87 -1.60 7.97
C GLN A 9 -12.01 -0.33 8.10
N LYS A 10 -12.69 0.79 8.36
CA LYS A 10 -12.05 2.10 8.53
C LYS A 10 -11.28 2.15 9.86
N PRO A 11 -10.00 2.53 9.86
CA PRO A 11 -9.23 2.68 11.09
C PRO A 11 -9.84 3.80 11.95
N PHE A 12 -10.01 3.52 13.24
CA PHE A 12 -10.46 4.51 14.22
C PHE A 12 -9.29 5.05 15.03
N ARG A 13 -9.15 6.39 15.11
CA ARG A 13 -8.06 7.08 15.81
C ARG A 13 -6.67 6.56 15.39
N PHE A 14 -5.97 5.85 16.28
CA PHE A 14 -4.60 5.32 16.08
C PHE A 14 -4.58 3.86 15.64
N GLN A 15 -5.73 3.29 15.30
CA GLN A 15 -5.81 1.92 14.85
C GLN A 15 -5.08 1.77 13.53
N GLN A 16 -4.21 0.75 13.46
CA GLN A 16 -3.68 0.24 12.22
C GLN A 16 -4.46 -1.02 11.89
N VAL A 17 -5.18 -1.02 10.77
CA VAL A 17 -5.90 -2.20 10.30
C VAL A 17 -4.98 -2.95 9.34
N ASP A 18 -4.68 -4.20 9.64
CA ASP A 18 -3.96 -5.06 8.69
C ASP A 18 -4.87 -5.33 7.49
N VAL A 19 -4.37 -4.99 6.31
CA VAL A 19 -5.03 -5.18 5.02
C VAL A 19 -4.14 -5.97 4.07
N SER A 20 -3.16 -6.69 4.63
CA SER A 20 -2.17 -7.49 3.92
C SER A 20 -2.85 -8.57 3.07
N SER A 21 -3.94 -9.16 3.58
CA SER A 21 -4.72 -10.16 2.84
C SER A 21 -5.36 -9.60 1.57
N ILE A 22 -5.89 -8.37 1.61
CA ILE A 22 -6.48 -7.72 0.43
C ILE A 22 -5.37 -7.46 -0.59
N VAL A 23 -4.25 -6.88 -0.18
CA VAL A 23 -3.13 -6.61 -1.09
C VAL A 23 -2.58 -7.90 -1.70
N SER A 24 -2.44 -8.97 -0.91
CA SER A 24 -1.91 -10.26 -1.37
C SER A 24 -2.81 -10.95 -2.40
N ASN A 25 -4.13 -10.69 -2.41
CA ASN A 25 -5.03 -11.19 -3.43
C ASN A 25 -4.78 -10.56 -4.82
N TYR A 26 -4.34 -9.30 -4.86
CA TYR A 26 -4.01 -8.60 -6.11
C TYR A 26 -2.53 -8.71 -6.47
N ILE A 27 -1.66 -8.81 -5.47
CA ILE A 27 -0.21 -8.86 -5.59
C ILE A 27 0.29 -10.13 -4.89
N PRO A 28 0.16 -11.30 -5.54
CA PRO A 28 0.62 -12.54 -4.96
C PRO A 28 2.15 -12.58 -4.84
N LEU A 29 2.64 -13.49 -4.01
CA LEU A 29 4.06 -13.80 -3.92
C LEU A 29 4.60 -14.24 -5.29
N GLY A 30 5.82 -13.84 -5.61
CA GLY A 30 6.44 -14.06 -6.91
C GLY A 30 6.17 -12.98 -7.95
N THR A 31 5.28 -12.02 -7.67
CA THR A 31 5.03 -10.85 -8.54
C THR A 31 6.32 -10.04 -8.71
N ALA A 32 6.61 -9.62 -9.94
CA ALA A 32 7.79 -8.79 -10.21
C ALA A 32 7.58 -7.36 -9.70
N LYS A 33 8.64 -6.76 -9.15
CA LYS A 33 8.65 -5.36 -8.69
C LYS A 33 8.10 -4.39 -9.75
N ALA A 34 8.48 -4.58 -11.02
CA ALA A 34 8.00 -3.74 -12.13
C ALA A 34 6.46 -3.76 -12.24
N THR A 35 5.84 -4.94 -12.14
CA THR A 35 4.39 -5.09 -12.18
C THR A 35 3.71 -4.42 -10.99
N VAL A 36 4.32 -4.49 -9.79
CA VAL A 36 3.83 -3.75 -8.61
C VAL A 36 3.85 -2.25 -8.86
N LEU A 37 4.95 -1.73 -9.40
CA LEU A 37 5.09 -0.30 -9.73
C LEU A 37 4.09 0.15 -10.79
N GLU A 38 3.85 -0.66 -11.84
CA GLU A 38 2.85 -0.36 -12.86
C GLU A 38 1.42 -0.34 -12.32
N MET A 39 1.08 -1.26 -11.41
CA MET A 39 -0.24 -1.28 -10.78
C MET A 39 -0.47 -0.04 -9.93
N VAL A 40 0.55 0.39 -9.17
CA VAL A 40 0.41 1.52 -8.27
C VAL A 40 0.59 2.87 -8.97
N GLY A 41 1.38 2.93 -10.03
CA GLY A 41 1.54 4.13 -10.88
C GLY A 41 0.24 4.61 -11.53
N LYS A 42 -0.81 3.79 -11.54
CA LYS A 42 -2.15 4.19 -11.98
C LYS A 42 -2.92 5.02 -10.96
N SER A 43 -2.50 5.03 -9.70
CA SER A 43 -3.15 5.82 -8.65
C SER A 43 -2.47 7.19 -8.51
N PRO A 44 -3.17 8.31 -8.73
CA PRO A 44 -2.59 9.65 -8.62
C PRO A 44 -2.23 10.03 -7.17
N THR A 45 -2.76 9.30 -6.20
CA THR A 45 -2.55 9.53 -4.76
C THR A 45 -1.45 8.64 -4.17
N SER A 46 -0.91 7.72 -4.96
CA SER A 46 0.14 6.80 -4.53
C SER A 46 1.53 7.39 -4.74
N LYS A 47 2.40 7.15 -3.77
CA LYS A 47 3.80 7.58 -3.78
C LYS A 47 4.71 6.45 -3.34
N ILE A 48 5.84 6.33 -4.00
CA ILE A 48 6.91 5.42 -3.58
C ILE A 48 7.67 6.12 -2.45
N VAL A 49 7.67 5.50 -1.27
CA VAL A 49 8.35 6.02 -0.07
C VAL A 49 9.77 5.47 0.02
N GLU A 50 9.95 4.21 -0.36
CA GLU A 50 11.25 3.56 -0.35
C GLU A 50 11.32 2.61 -1.54
N ASP A 51 12.42 2.70 -2.29
CA ASP A 51 12.68 1.78 -3.39
C ASP A 51 14.11 1.26 -3.35
N THR A 52 14.28 0.00 -2.96
CA THR A 52 15.59 -0.67 -2.86
C THR A 52 15.57 -2.02 -3.57
N ALA A 53 16.71 -2.70 -3.61
CA ALA A 53 16.81 -4.05 -4.19
C ALA A 53 16.02 -5.10 -3.40
N GLY A 54 15.89 -4.95 -2.07
CA GLY A 54 15.26 -5.93 -1.18
C GLY A 54 13.90 -5.50 -0.62
N LYS A 55 13.49 -4.25 -0.83
CA LYS A 55 12.28 -3.69 -0.22
C LYS A 55 11.70 -2.58 -1.08
N LEU A 56 10.38 -2.60 -1.23
CA LEU A 56 9.59 -1.57 -1.87
C LEU A 56 8.49 -1.12 -0.91
N VAL A 57 8.47 0.16 -0.55
CA VAL A 57 7.43 0.75 0.30
C VAL A 57 6.66 1.77 -0.51
N ILE A 58 5.35 1.60 -0.52
CA ILE A 58 4.42 2.44 -1.25
C ILE A 58 3.37 2.95 -0.28
N ARG A 59 3.07 4.24 -0.38
CA ARG A 59 2.04 4.88 0.43
C ARG A 59 1.02 5.53 -0.48
N ASP A 60 -0.24 5.14 -0.32
CA ASP A 60 -1.36 5.82 -0.93
C ASP A 60 -2.02 6.76 0.09
N ASN A 61 -2.29 8.00 -0.32
CA ASN A 61 -2.85 9.03 0.55
C ASN A 61 -4.18 9.56 -0.03
N LYS A 62 -5.30 9.19 0.58
CA LYS A 62 -6.62 9.72 0.23
C LYS A 62 -7.01 10.86 1.18
N GLY A 63 -7.50 11.97 0.62
CA GLY A 63 -7.95 13.14 1.38
C GLY A 63 -6.83 14.12 1.82
N GLN A 64 -5.56 13.74 1.72
CA GLN A 64 -4.45 14.62 2.15
C GLN A 64 -4.29 15.88 1.26
N ALA A 65 -4.72 15.82 -0.01
CA ALA A 65 -4.66 16.97 -0.91
C ALA A 65 -5.73 18.05 -0.63
N MET A 66 -6.74 17.75 0.21
CA MET A 66 -7.92 18.61 0.40
C MET A 66 -8.12 19.09 1.85
N LEU A 67 -7.13 18.95 2.75
CA LEU A 67 -7.31 19.21 4.20
C LEU A 67 -8.53 18.46 4.76
N ASP A 68 -8.75 17.23 4.29
CA ASP A 68 -9.87 16.41 4.72
C ASP A 68 -9.68 15.99 6.19
N PRO A 69 -10.65 16.28 7.11
CA PRO A 69 -10.58 15.86 8.52
C PRO A 69 -10.61 14.32 8.70
N ASP A 70 -10.87 13.59 7.62
CA ASP A 70 -10.83 12.15 7.54
C ASP A 70 -9.77 11.65 6.54
N ALA A 71 -8.67 12.39 6.38
CA ALA A 71 -7.53 11.93 5.59
C ALA A 71 -7.05 10.55 6.07
N ARG A 72 -6.78 9.64 5.13
CA ARG A 72 -6.31 8.29 5.43
C ARG A 72 -5.19 7.89 4.50
N SER A 73 -4.38 6.94 4.98
CA SER A 73 -3.29 6.39 4.20
C SER A 73 -3.30 4.88 4.24
N ILE A 74 -2.86 4.28 3.15
CA ILE A 74 -2.51 2.87 3.09
C ILE A 74 -1.01 2.80 2.88
N VAL A 75 -0.30 2.11 3.78
CA VAL A 75 1.13 1.85 3.64
C VAL A 75 1.31 0.39 3.30
N MET A 76 1.90 0.12 2.14
CA MET A 76 2.19 -1.21 1.62
C MET A 76 3.70 -1.40 1.56
N THR A 77 4.19 -2.46 2.18
CA THR A 77 5.59 -2.86 2.21
C THR A 77 5.72 -4.22 1.55
N PHE A 78 6.55 -4.29 0.51
CA PHE A 78 6.87 -5.51 -0.21
C PHE A 78 8.33 -5.85 0.06
N SER A 79 8.57 -7.05 0.57
CA SER A 79 9.93 -7.61 0.61
C SER A 79 10.22 -8.27 -0.73
N LEU A 80 11.42 -8.06 -1.25
CA LEU A 80 11.85 -8.55 -2.56
C LEU A 80 13.02 -9.52 -2.40
N ASN A 81 13.06 -10.56 -3.24
CA ASN A 81 14.25 -11.41 -3.36
C ASN A 81 15.28 -10.81 -4.33
N SER A 82 16.42 -11.49 -4.47
CA SER A 82 17.50 -11.10 -5.40
C SER A 82 17.08 -11.04 -6.87
N SER A 83 15.98 -11.69 -7.25
CA SER A 83 15.38 -11.61 -8.58
C SER A 83 14.37 -10.46 -8.73
N GLY A 84 14.21 -9.62 -7.72
CA GLY A 84 13.25 -8.50 -7.71
C GLY A 84 11.79 -8.96 -7.64
N LYS A 85 11.52 -10.16 -7.12
CA LYS A 85 10.16 -10.69 -6.94
C LYS A 85 9.71 -10.57 -5.50
N VAL A 86 8.42 -10.33 -5.31
CA VAL A 86 7.79 -10.22 -3.99
C VAL A 86 7.87 -11.54 -3.23
N THR A 87 8.43 -11.51 -2.03
CA THR A 87 8.49 -12.66 -1.10
C THR A 87 7.61 -12.48 0.12
N HIS A 88 7.29 -11.24 0.48
CA HIS A 88 6.41 -10.91 1.59
C HIS A 88 5.63 -9.65 1.29
N VAL A 89 4.37 -9.62 1.72
CA VAL A 89 3.47 -8.48 1.59
C VAL A 89 3.00 -8.10 2.98
N TYR A 90 3.20 -6.85 3.36
CA TYR A 90 2.66 -6.28 4.58
C TYR A 90 1.98 -4.96 4.24
N ALA A 91 0.72 -4.79 4.64
CA ALA A 91 -0.04 -3.59 4.34
C ALA A 91 -0.92 -3.17 5.52
N VAL A 92 -0.87 -1.87 5.83
CA VAL A 92 -1.64 -1.27 6.92
C VAL A 92 -2.46 -0.10 6.43
N TYR A 93 -3.71 -0.05 6.88
CA TYR A 93 -4.62 1.06 6.66
C TYR A 93 -4.70 1.90 7.94
N ILE A 94 -4.34 3.18 7.81
CA ILE A 94 -4.19 4.12 8.92
C ILE A 94 -5.00 5.40 8.68
N LYS A 95 -5.46 6.03 9.76
CA LYS A 95 -6.02 7.38 9.72
C LYS A 95 -4.88 8.40 9.87
N ASN A 96 -4.83 9.40 9.00
CA ASN A 96 -3.91 10.53 9.15
C ASN A 96 -4.53 11.52 10.15
N GLN A 97 -3.67 12.10 11.00
CA GLN A 97 -4.05 13.18 11.90
C GLN A 97 -3.98 14.53 11.19
#